data_AF-A0A7S0AMD3-F1
#
_entry.id   AF-A0A7S0AMD3-F1
#
_cell.length_a   1.000
_cell.length_b   1.000
_cell.length_c   1.000
_cell.angle_alpha   90.00
_cell.angle_beta   90.00
_cell.angle_gamma   90.00
#
_symmetry.space_group_name_H-M   'P 1'
#
loop_
_entity.id
_entity.type
_entity.pdbx_description
1 polymer ?
#
loop_
_entity_poly.entity_id
_entity_poly.type
_entity_poly.pdbx_seq_one_letter_code
_entity_poly.pdbx_strand_id
1 'polypeptide(L)'
;ARTLLEMGARQGRPITEDGEVWRLLTAVYLHSGVVHFVMNMLALLQLGLELERAHGFCAVATIYLLSGVFGNIVGTALSPYVVSVGASGAIFGLVGACVGEVIQNWGLYPYPCRVLLQLSFVAGFQLLLGTSPGVDNFAHFFGFLMGLLVSLSLTVLPRFTSSGQLLATKCHHRLLQGLAAACVPLALLLGIYVLYAGNARDLCPWCDKISCLPFPWGCDPRDRDSCWGWDCSTCANGGLSAEVSWLGTEANGTVELSCPLAGEGHQNITVWPVDVSQVSSLAVIELCKDHCPDAFR
;
A
#
# COMPACT_ATOMS: atom_id res chain seq x y z
N ALA A 1 -11.10 11.62 5.43
CA ALA A 1 -10.97 10.17 5.67
C ALA A 1 -12.31 9.44 5.70
N ARG A 2 -13.31 9.89 6.47
CA ARG A 2 -14.64 9.23 6.60
C ARG A 2 -15.29 8.82 5.27
N THR A 3 -15.44 9.76 4.32
CA THR A 3 -16.04 9.46 3.00
C THR A 3 -15.27 8.36 2.25
N LEU A 4 -13.94 8.37 2.31
CA LEU A 4 -13.13 7.34 1.64
C LEU A 4 -13.34 5.97 2.29
N LEU A 5 -13.47 5.91 3.62
CA LEU A 5 -13.79 4.67 4.33
C LEU A 5 -15.18 4.14 3.96
N GLU A 6 -16.19 5.00 3.88
CA GLU A 6 -17.53 4.61 3.44
C GLU A 6 -17.53 4.10 1.98
N MET A 7 -16.69 4.68 1.12
CA MET A 7 -16.58 4.32 -0.30
C MET A 7 -15.71 3.08 -0.58
N GLY A 8 -15.03 2.52 0.42
CA GLY A 8 -14.21 1.31 0.23
C GLY A 8 -12.70 1.51 0.26
N ALA A 9 -12.21 2.54 0.95
CA ALA A 9 -10.77 2.67 1.21
C ALA A 9 -10.24 1.46 1.97
N ARG A 10 -8.95 1.18 1.76
CA ARG A 10 -8.25 0.10 2.43
C ARG A 10 -8.04 0.50 3.90
N GLN A 11 -8.47 -0.37 4.82
CA GLN A 11 -8.18 -0.29 6.25
C GLN A 11 -8.20 -1.70 6.86
N GLY A 12 -7.31 -1.96 7.82
CA GLY A 12 -7.10 -3.26 8.47
C GLY A 12 -8.37 -3.90 8.99
N ARG A 13 -8.94 -3.29 10.02
CA ARG A 13 -10.09 -3.84 10.76
C ARG A 13 -11.29 -4.19 9.88
N PRO A 14 -11.78 -3.32 8.98
CA PRO A 14 -12.87 -3.69 8.08
C PRO A 14 -12.58 -4.92 7.22
N ILE A 15 -11.32 -5.10 6.79
CA ILE A 15 -10.92 -6.22 5.92
C ILE A 15 -10.77 -7.53 6.73
N THR A 16 -10.17 -7.46 7.92
CA THR A 16 -9.81 -8.65 8.70
C THR A 16 -10.89 -9.10 9.66
N GLU A 17 -11.60 -8.16 10.32
CA GLU A 17 -12.61 -8.45 11.35
C GLU A 17 -14.03 -8.41 10.77
N ASP A 18 -14.35 -7.40 9.96
CA ASP A 18 -15.71 -7.20 9.44
C ASP A 18 -15.95 -7.94 8.10
N GLY A 19 -14.91 -8.59 7.55
CA GLY A 19 -15.00 -9.40 6.33
C GLY A 19 -15.14 -8.61 5.03
N GLU A 20 -14.86 -7.31 5.04
CA GLU A 20 -15.01 -6.40 3.89
C GLU A 20 -13.85 -6.51 2.88
N VAL A 21 -13.53 -7.73 2.44
CA VAL A 21 -12.40 -8.06 1.54
C VAL A 21 -12.45 -7.35 0.20
N TRP A 22 -13.63 -6.90 -0.23
CA TRP A 22 -13.83 -6.12 -1.45
C TRP A 22 -13.04 -4.79 -1.44
N ARG A 23 -12.70 -4.27 -0.24
CA ARG A 23 -11.86 -3.08 -0.06
C ARG A 23 -10.46 -3.21 -0.66
N LEU A 24 -9.92 -4.43 -0.69
CA LEU A 24 -8.63 -4.72 -1.33
C LEU A 24 -8.63 -4.39 -2.81
N LEU A 25 -9.80 -4.44 -3.47
CA LEU A 25 -9.97 -4.08 -4.87
C LEU A 25 -10.45 -2.63 -5.03
N THR A 26 -11.46 -2.20 -4.28
CA THR A 26 -12.06 -0.87 -4.47
C THR A 26 -11.08 0.26 -4.15
N ALA A 27 -10.21 0.08 -3.17
CA ALA A 27 -9.21 1.08 -2.79
C ALA A 27 -8.28 1.48 -3.95
N VAL A 28 -8.05 0.58 -4.92
CA VAL A 28 -7.23 0.84 -6.12
C VAL A 28 -7.84 1.94 -7.02
N TYR A 29 -9.16 2.13 -6.95
CA TYR A 29 -9.88 3.09 -7.80
C TYR A 29 -10.22 4.41 -7.09
N LEU A 30 -10.17 4.43 -5.77
CA LEU A 30 -10.41 5.63 -4.97
C LEU A 30 -9.17 6.53 -4.96
N HIS A 31 -9.39 7.84 -4.81
CA HIS A 31 -8.31 8.82 -4.75
C HIS A 31 -8.59 9.84 -3.66
N SER A 32 -7.55 10.25 -2.95
CA SER A 32 -7.66 11.20 -1.83
C SER A 32 -7.92 12.66 -2.25
N GLY A 33 -7.83 12.97 -3.54
CA GLY A 33 -8.11 14.30 -4.09
C GLY A 33 -7.78 14.41 -5.58
N VAL A 34 -8.08 15.58 -6.16
CA VAL A 34 -7.93 15.84 -7.61
C VAL A 34 -6.47 15.75 -8.07
N VAL A 35 -5.53 16.34 -7.32
CA VAL A 35 -4.10 16.30 -7.66
C VAL A 35 -3.59 14.86 -7.65
N HIS A 36 -3.93 14.10 -6.59
CA HIS A 36 -3.56 12.69 -6.48
C HIS A 36 -4.15 11.84 -7.62
N PHE A 37 -5.41 12.10 -8.01
CA PHE A 37 -6.03 11.47 -9.18
C PHE A 37 -5.29 11.80 -10.47
N VAL A 38 -5.08 13.08 -10.78
CA VAL A 38 -4.43 13.51 -12.02
C VAL A 38 -3.02 12.92 -12.13
N MET A 39 -2.22 12.95 -11.06
CA MET A 39 -0.87 12.39 -11.06
C MET A 39 -0.86 10.88 -11.33
N ASN A 40 -1.78 10.12 -10.71
CA ASN A 40 -1.91 8.69 -11.00
C ASN A 40 -2.34 8.43 -12.43
N MET A 41 -3.30 9.20 -12.97
CA MET A 41 -3.77 9.00 -14.34
C MET A 41 -2.69 9.34 -15.36
N LEU A 42 -1.89 10.38 -15.13
CA LEU A 42 -0.74 10.69 -15.98
C LEU A 42 0.30 9.57 -15.95
N ALA A 43 0.62 9.04 -14.76
CA ALA A 43 1.55 7.91 -14.63
C ALA A 43 1.01 6.63 -15.29
N LEU A 44 -0.28 6.34 -15.11
CA LEU A 44 -0.97 5.20 -15.74
C LEU A 44 -1.01 5.34 -17.26
N LEU A 45 -1.30 6.53 -17.80
CA LEU A 45 -1.27 6.76 -19.24
C LEU A 45 0.14 6.59 -19.81
N GLN A 46 1.17 7.08 -19.13
CA GLN A 46 2.54 6.94 -19.61
C GLN A 46 3.00 5.48 -19.61
N LEU A 47 2.91 4.80 -18.46
CA LEU A 47 3.44 3.44 -18.29
C LEU A 47 2.49 2.38 -18.87
N GLY A 48 1.19 2.54 -18.63
CA GLY A 48 0.16 1.62 -19.07
C GLY A 48 0.04 1.56 -20.58
N LEU A 49 0.01 2.70 -21.28
CA LEU A 49 -0.08 2.69 -22.76
C LEU A 49 1.18 2.11 -23.41
N GLU A 50 2.36 2.35 -22.84
CA GLU A 50 3.61 1.80 -23.35
C GLU A 50 3.63 0.27 -23.22
N LEU A 51 3.32 -0.25 -22.04
CA LEU A 51 3.22 -1.69 -21.80
C LEU A 51 2.06 -2.33 -22.60
N GLU A 52 0.94 -1.63 -22.78
CA GLU A 52 -0.23 -2.17 -23.49
C GLU A 52 0.06 -2.31 -24.98
N ARG A 53 0.80 -1.36 -25.57
CA ARG A 53 1.26 -1.46 -26.96
C ARG A 53 2.23 -2.62 -27.16
N ALA A 54 3.04 -2.93 -26.16
CA ALA A 54 4.04 -4.00 -26.22
C ALA A 54 3.44 -5.39 -25.97
N HIS A 55 2.55 -5.52 -24.97
CA HIS A 55 2.10 -6.81 -24.44
C HIS A 55 0.59 -7.05 -24.53
N GLY A 56 -0.18 -6.05 -24.94
CA GLY A 56 -1.64 -6.09 -25.06
C GLY A 56 -2.38 -5.82 -23.74
N PHE A 57 -3.66 -5.44 -23.89
CA PHE A 57 -4.54 -5.04 -22.79
C PHE A 57 -4.61 -6.07 -21.66
N CYS A 58 -4.85 -7.34 -21.98
CA CYS A 58 -5.06 -8.38 -20.97
C CYS A 58 -3.84 -8.58 -20.07
N ALA A 59 -2.63 -8.49 -20.62
CA ALA A 59 -1.40 -8.62 -19.84
C ALA A 59 -1.26 -7.45 -18.86
N VAL A 60 -1.42 -6.22 -19.35
CA VAL A 60 -1.30 -5.00 -18.53
C VAL A 60 -2.40 -4.92 -17.49
N ALA A 61 -3.65 -5.24 -17.84
CA ALA A 61 -4.76 -5.30 -16.90
C ALA A 61 -4.50 -6.32 -15.79
N THR A 62 -3.95 -7.49 -16.12
CA THR A 62 -3.60 -8.52 -15.13
C THR A 62 -2.49 -8.04 -14.19
N ILE A 63 -1.42 -7.44 -14.73
CA ILE A 63 -0.32 -6.86 -13.95
C ILE A 63 -0.87 -5.79 -13.01
N TYR A 64 -1.66 -4.84 -13.53
CA TYR A 64 -2.23 -3.73 -12.76
C TYR A 64 -3.10 -4.24 -11.60
N LEU A 65 -4.06 -5.13 -11.88
CA LEU A 65 -5.00 -5.64 -10.89
C LEU A 65 -4.30 -6.47 -9.81
N LEU A 66 -3.46 -7.44 -10.20
CA LEU A 66 -2.77 -8.29 -9.23
C LEU A 66 -1.78 -7.51 -8.37
N SER A 67 -1.09 -6.52 -8.95
CA SER A 67 -0.17 -5.67 -8.20
C SER A 67 -0.90 -4.79 -7.19
N GLY A 68 -2.02 -4.17 -7.60
CA GLY A 68 -2.82 -3.34 -6.70
C GLY A 68 -3.43 -4.14 -5.55
N VAL A 69 -4.04 -5.28 -5.85
CA VAL A 69 -4.65 -6.16 -4.85
C VAL A 69 -3.59 -6.74 -3.91
N PHE A 70 -2.48 -7.25 -4.44
CA PHE A 70 -1.41 -7.81 -3.59
C PHE A 70 -0.74 -6.75 -2.73
N GLY A 71 -0.47 -5.56 -3.29
CA GLY A 71 0.00 -4.41 -2.53
C GLY A 71 -0.96 -4.09 -1.37
N ASN A 72 -2.27 -4.08 -1.63
CA ASN A 72 -3.27 -3.85 -0.59
C ASN A 72 -3.31 -4.99 0.44
N ILE A 73 -3.15 -6.26 0.05
CA ILE A 73 -3.10 -7.40 1.00
C ILE A 73 -1.94 -7.21 1.97
N VAL A 74 -0.72 -7.01 1.45
CA VAL A 74 0.48 -6.90 2.29
C VAL A 74 0.49 -5.58 3.06
N GLY A 75 0.03 -4.49 2.45
CA GLY A 75 -0.14 -3.22 3.14
C GLY A 75 -1.14 -3.33 4.29
N THR A 76 -2.26 -4.03 4.10
CA THR A 76 -3.25 -4.25 5.19
C THR A 76 -2.62 -5.01 6.35
N ALA A 77 -1.76 -5.98 6.06
CA ALA A 77 -1.04 -6.71 7.09
C ALA A 77 0.00 -5.84 7.82
N LEU A 78 0.86 -5.13 7.07
CA LEU A 78 2.03 -4.43 7.63
C LEU A 78 1.75 -2.99 8.11
N SER A 79 0.65 -2.38 7.68
CA SER A 79 0.22 -1.04 8.09
C SER A 79 -1.30 -0.96 8.27
N PRO A 80 -1.91 -1.78 9.15
CA PRO A 80 -3.37 -1.97 9.24
C PRO A 80 -4.16 -0.69 9.58
N TYR A 81 -3.52 0.29 10.20
CA TYR A 81 -4.17 1.52 10.66
C TYR A 81 -4.22 2.61 9.58
N VAL A 82 -3.39 2.50 8.53
CA VAL A 82 -3.33 3.50 7.45
C VAL A 82 -4.57 3.35 6.57
N VAL A 83 -5.30 4.46 6.40
CA VAL A 83 -6.36 4.58 5.40
C VAL A 83 -5.71 4.85 4.05
N SER A 84 -5.65 3.83 3.20
CA SER A 84 -4.97 3.88 1.91
C SER A 84 -5.97 3.85 0.76
N VAL A 85 -5.72 4.68 -0.25
CA VAL A 85 -6.46 4.74 -1.52
C VAL A 85 -5.49 5.09 -2.65
N GLY A 86 -5.81 4.65 -3.86
CA GLY A 86 -5.12 5.10 -5.07
C GLY A 86 -4.69 3.97 -5.98
N ALA A 87 -4.60 4.30 -7.26
CA ALA A 87 -4.01 3.46 -8.29
C ALA A 87 -2.50 3.24 -8.11
N SER A 88 -1.86 4.01 -7.23
CA SER A 88 -0.40 4.11 -7.10
C SER A 88 0.29 2.77 -6.83
N GLY A 89 -0.28 1.89 -5.99
CA GLY A 89 0.26 0.53 -5.77
C GLY A 89 0.26 -0.32 -7.05
N ALA A 90 -0.81 -0.23 -7.84
CA ALA A 90 -0.91 -0.90 -9.14
C ALA A 90 0.05 -0.29 -10.18
N ILE A 91 0.22 1.03 -10.18
CA ILE A 91 1.17 1.75 -11.04
C ILE A 91 2.62 1.39 -10.68
N PHE A 92 2.96 1.25 -9.41
CA PHE A 92 4.25 0.69 -8.99
C PHE A 92 4.45 -0.73 -9.53
N GLY A 93 3.38 -1.53 -9.61
CA GLY A 93 3.37 -2.79 -10.33
C GLY A 93 3.74 -2.66 -11.81
N LEU A 94 3.24 -1.64 -12.51
CA LEU A 94 3.64 -1.35 -13.89
C LEU A 94 5.13 -0.97 -13.99
N VAL A 95 5.67 -0.23 -13.02
CA VAL A 95 7.12 0.04 -12.95
C VAL A 95 7.91 -1.27 -12.77
N GLY A 96 7.43 -2.16 -11.91
CA GLY A 96 7.99 -3.52 -11.74
C GLY A 96 7.93 -4.33 -13.03
N ALA A 97 6.84 -4.20 -13.80
CA ALA A 97 6.70 -4.85 -15.08
C ALA A 97 7.68 -4.30 -16.14
N CYS A 98 7.95 -3.00 -16.17
CA CYS A 98 9.00 -2.44 -17.02
C CYS A 98 10.38 -3.05 -16.70
N VAL A 99 10.68 -3.24 -15.41
CA VAL A 99 11.92 -3.94 -14.98
C VAL A 99 11.93 -5.38 -15.48
N GLY A 100 10.82 -6.11 -15.31
CA GLY A 100 10.67 -7.49 -15.78
C GLY A 100 10.80 -7.62 -17.31
N GLU A 101 10.29 -6.65 -18.05
CA GLU A 101 10.42 -6.58 -19.50
C GLU A 101 11.89 -6.42 -19.91
N VAL A 102 12.61 -5.47 -19.32
CA VAL A 102 14.04 -5.25 -19.62
C VAL A 102 14.87 -6.49 -19.30
N ILE A 103 14.58 -7.18 -18.19
CA ILE A 103 15.27 -8.43 -17.81
C ILE A 103 15.03 -9.52 -18.86
N GLN A 104 13.79 -9.74 -19.28
CA GLN A 104 13.45 -10.77 -20.27
C GLN A 104 13.96 -10.43 -21.68
N ASN A 105 14.04 -9.15 -21.99
CA ASN A 105 14.37 -8.64 -23.31
C ASN A 105 15.74 -7.94 -23.34
N TRP A 106 16.66 -8.34 -22.46
CA TRP A 106 17.95 -7.67 -22.24
C TRP A 106 18.72 -7.34 -23.54
N GLY A 107 18.70 -8.25 -24.51
CA GLY A 107 19.39 -8.08 -25.80
C GLY A 107 18.70 -7.15 -26.81
N LEU A 108 17.48 -6.68 -26.54
CA LEU A 108 16.76 -5.71 -27.39
C LEU A 108 17.08 -4.27 -26.99
N TYR A 109 17.50 -4.05 -25.74
CA TYR A 109 17.82 -2.73 -25.22
C TYR A 109 19.30 -2.40 -25.48
N PRO A 110 19.63 -1.23 -26.07
CA PRO A 110 21.04 -0.84 -26.28
C PRO A 110 21.82 -0.63 -24.98
N TYR A 111 21.15 -0.15 -23.92
CA TYR A 111 21.75 0.17 -22.62
C TYR A 111 20.87 -0.31 -21.46
N PRO A 112 20.67 -1.63 -21.28
CA PRO A 112 19.72 -2.18 -20.32
C PRO A 112 20.03 -1.77 -18.88
N CYS A 113 21.31 -1.74 -18.48
CA CYS A 113 21.71 -1.29 -17.14
C CYS A 113 21.32 0.17 -16.87
N ARG A 114 21.40 1.05 -17.88
CA ARG A 114 21.02 2.46 -17.74
C ARG A 114 19.52 2.61 -17.56
N VAL A 115 18.73 1.85 -18.33
CA VAL A 115 17.27 1.83 -18.21
C VAL A 115 16.86 1.34 -16.82
N LEU A 116 17.46 0.23 -16.35
CA LEU A 116 17.19 -0.30 -15.01
C LEU A 116 17.60 0.67 -13.90
N LEU A 117 18.73 1.35 -14.03
CA LEU A 117 19.14 2.38 -13.08
C LEU A 117 18.14 3.55 -13.04
N GLN A 118 17.64 3.98 -14.19
CA GLN A 118 16.63 5.04 -14.28
C GLN A 118 15.31 4.61 -13.63
N LEU A 119 14.81 3.41 -13.94
CA LEU A 119 13.60 2.86 -13.32
C LEU A 119 13.76 2.70 -11.81
N SER A 120 14.92 2.21 -11.36
CA SER A 120 15.22 2.03 -9.94
C SER A 120 15.33 3.36 -9.20
N PHE A 121 15.94 4.37 -9.83
CA PHE A 121 16.00 5.72 -9.28
C PHE A 121 14.61 6.34 -9.14
N VAL A 122 13.77 6.24 -10.16
CA VAL A 122 12.38 6.73 -10.12
C VAL A 122 11.59 6.01 -9.04
N ALA A 123 11.65 4.67 -8.98
CA ALA A 123 10.96 3.88 -7.97
C ALA A 123 11.45 4.24 -6.55
N GLY A 124 12.77 4.34 -6.34
CA GLY A 124 13.36 4.70 -5.05
C GLY A 124 13.00 6.12 -4.61
N PHE A 125 13.00 7.08 -5.54
CA PHE A 125 12.58 8.46 -5.25
C PHE A 125 11.09 8.54 -4.88
N GLN A 126 10.23 7.79 -5.57
CA GLN A 126 8.81 7.74 -5.26
C GLN A 126 8.53 7.05 -3.92
N LEU A 127 9.25 5.98 -3.57
CA LEU A 127 9.16 5.34 -2.25
C LEU A 127 9.68 6.27 -1.14
N LEU A 128 10.71 7.06 -1.42
CA LEU A 128 11.17 8.10 -0.50
C LEU A 128 10.05 9.10 -0.25
N LEU A 129 9.47 9.67 -1.31
CA LEU A 129 8.31 10.58 -1.20
C LEU A 129 7.12 9.95 -0.48
N GLY A 130 6.90 8.65 -0.66
CA GLY A 130 5.83 7.90 0.00
C GLY A 130 6.05 7.62 1.48
N THR A 131 7.17 8.08 2.07
CA THR A 131 7.33 8.12 3.54
C THR A 131 6.49 9.21 4.20
N SER A 132 5.87 10.09 3.39
CA SER A 132 4.89 11.09 3.83
C SER A 132 3.57 10.45 4.28
N PRO A 133 2.79 11.11 5.17
CA PRO A 133 1.57 10.54 5.73
C PRO A 133 0.51 10.22 4.70
N GLY A 134 -0.25 9.16 4.98
CA GLY A 134 -1.35 8.73 4.12
C GLY A 134 -0.88 8.07 2.82
N VAL A 135 0.44 7.90 2.64
CA VAL A 135 1.01 7.10 1.56
C VAL A 135 1.43 5.74 2.11
N ASP A 136 1.04 4.70 1.38
CA ASP A 136 1.24 3.33 1.78
C ASP A 136 2.42 2.71 1.04
N ASN A 137 3.61 2.93 1.60
CA ASN A 137 4.86 2.46 1.01
C ASN A 137 4.95 0.93 0.91
N PHE A 138 4.27 0.20 1.81
CA PHE A 138 4.21 -1.27 1.71
C PHE A 138 3.39 -1.69 0.49
N ALA A 139 2.23 -1.08 0.25
CA ALA A 139 1.48 -1.38 -0.97
C ALA A 139 2.25 -1.01 -2.24
N HIS A 140 3.02 0.08 -2.24
CA HIS A 140 3.87 0.45 -3.38
C HIS A 140 4.99 -0.57 -3.62
N PHE A 141 5.75 -0.90 -2.58
CA PHE A 141 6.88 -1.83 -2.68
C PHE A 141 6.43 -3.23 -3.09
N PHE A 142 5.41 -3.78 -2.43
CA PHE A 142 4.89 -5.11 -2.75
C PHE A 142 4.08 -5.13 -4.04
N GLY A 143 3.44 -4.03 -4.41
CA GLY A 143 2.85 -3.84 -5.74
C GLY A 143 3.91 -3.93 -6.84
N PHE A 144 5.04 -3.22 -6.70
CA PHE A 144 6.20 -3.34 -7.59
C PHE A 144 6.71 -4.78 -7.72
N LEU A 145 6.89 -5.47 -6.58
CA LEU A 145 7.40 -6.83 -6.58
C LEU A 145 6.44 -7.82 -7.28
N MET A 146 5.14 -7.69 -7.04
CA MET A 146 4.13 -8.50 -7.73
C MET A 146 4.08 -8.18 -9.23
N GLY A 147 4.15 -6.91 -9.62
CA GLY A 147 4.17 -6.52 -11.02
C GLY A 147 5.38 -7.05 -11.78
N LEU A 148 6.56 -7.01 -11.14
CA LEU A 148 7.77 -7.67 -11.65
C LEU A 148 7.54 -9.17 -11.84
N LEU A 149 6.99 -9.85 -10.83
CA LEU A 149 6.77 -11.29 -10.87
C LEU A 149 5.76 -11.70 -11.96
N VAL A 150 4.63 -10.99 -12.06
CA VAL A 150 3.61 -11.22 -13.09
C VAL A 150 4.17 -10.93 -14.48
N SER A 151 4.93 -9.85 -14.66
CA SER A 151 5.62 -9.57 -15.92
C SER A 151 6.58 -10.69 -16.32
N LEU A 152 7.39 -11.21 -15.38
CA LEU A 152 8.29 -12.34 -15.64
C LEU A 152 7.56 -13.61 -16.10
N SER A 153 6.27 -13.75 -15.78
CA SER A 153 5.44 -14.85 -16.27
C SER A 153 4.78 -14.59 -17.63
N LEU A 154 4.35 -13.35 -17.91
CA LEU A 154 3.48 -13.03 -19.04
C LEU A 154 4.15 -12.31 -20.22
N THR A 155 5.21 -11.51 -20.01
CA THR A 155 5.65 -10.48 -20.97
C THR A 155 6.90 -10.86 -21.79
N VAL A 156 6.93 -12.05 -22.38
CA VAL A 156 7.98 -12.43 -23.33
C VAL A 156 7.63 -11.93 -24.73
N LEU A 157 8.44 -11.01 -25.25
CA LEU A 157 8.28 -10.51 -26.62
C LEU A 157 8.79 -11.55 -27.63
N PRO A 158 8.04 -11.80 -28.72
CA PRO A 158 8.52 -12.64 -29.82
C PRO A 158 9.71 -11.98 -30.52
N ARG A 159 10.79 -12.74 -30.75
CA ARG A 159 11.95 -12.27 -31.50
C ARG A 159 11.82 -12.72 -32.96
N PHE A 160 12.07 -11.82 -33.90
CA PHE A 160 12.04 -12.13 -35.34
C PHE A 160 13.43 -12.00 -35.96
N THR A 161 13.75 -12.83 -36.94
CA THR A 161 14.96 -12.70 -37.75
C THR A 161 14.84 -11.48 -38.68
N SER A 162 15.94 -11.05 -39.29
CA SER A 162 15.91 -10.04 -40.36
C SER A 162 15.07 -10.46 -41.57
N SER A 163 14.83 -11.77 -41.74
CA SER A 163 13.94 -12.36 -42.74
C SER A 163 12.48 -12.49 -42.29
N GLY A 164 12.12 -12.00 -41.10
CA GLY A 164 10.76 -12.05 -40.55
C GLY A 164 10.34 -13.40 -39.96
N GLN A 165 11.26 -14.34 -39.79
CA GLN A 165 10.97 -15.64 -39.16
C GLN A 165 11.00 -15.54 -37.65
N LEU A 166 10.03 -16.15 -36.97
CA LEU A 166 9.96 -16.18 -35.51
C LEU A 166 11.11 -17.04 -34.94
N LEU A 167 11.98 -16.46 -34.13
CA LEU A 167 12.99 -17.20 -33.37
C LEU A 167 12.33 -17.96 -32.23
N ALA A 168 12.75 -19.22 -32.06
CA ALA A 168 12.35 -20.01 -30.90
C ALA A 168 12.78 -19.32 -29.59
N THR A 169 11.82 -19.15 -28.69
CA THR A 169 12.08 -18.72 -27.31
C THR A 169 13.04 -19.71 -26.65
N LYS A 170 14.18 -19.21 -26.17
CA LYS A 170 15.20 -20.06 -25.53
C LYS A 170 14.63 -20.78 -24.30
N CYS A 171 15.08 -22.03 -24.05
CA CYS A 171 14.60 -22.88 -22.95
C CYS A 171 14.61 -22.17 -21.58
N HIS A 172 15.68 -21.43 -21.27
CA HIS A 172 15.79 -20.68 -20.01
C HIS A 172 14.69 -19.61 -19.81
N HIS A 173 14.16 -19.00 -20.87
CA HIS A 173 13.06 -18.03 -20.76
C HIS A 173 11.75 -18.73 -20.39
N ARG A 174 11.47 -19.90 -21.00
CA ARG A 174 10.29 -20.70 -20.65
C ARG A 174 10.36 -21.23 -19.21
N LEU A 175 11.54 -21.63 -18.76
CA LEU A 175 11.76 -22.03 -17.37
C LEU A 175 11.49 -20.87 -16.42
N LEU A 176 12.06 -19.68 -16.70
CA LEU A 176 11.83 -18.48 -15.90
C LEU A 176 10.35 -18.12 -15.83
N GLN A 177 9.64 -18.14 -16.97
CA GLN A 177 8.19 -17.91 -17.01
C GLN A 177 7.42 -18.91 -16.15
N GLY A 178 7.74 -20.20 -16.25
CA GLY A 178 7.08 -21.24 -15.46
C GLY A 178 7.32 -21.08 -13.96
N LEU A 179 8.55 -20.76 -13.55
CA LEU A 179 8.88 -20.48 -12.16
C LEU A 179 8.17 -19.23 -11.64
N ALA A 180 8.21 -18.12 -12.40
CA ALA A 180 7.52 -16.89 -12.04
C ALA A 180 5.99 -17.11 -11.92
N ALA A 181 5.39 -17.84 -12.87
CA ALA A 181 3.97 -18.17 -12.85
C ALA A 181 3.59 -19.02 -11.63
N ALA A 182 4.44 -19.94 -11.18
CA ALA A 182 4.22 -20.72 -9.97
C ALA A 182 4.37 -19.88 -8.69
N CYS A 183 5.26 -18.88 -8.69
CA CYS A 183 5.47 -17.98 -7.57
C CYS A 183 4.32 -16.99 -7.34
N VAL A 184 3.59 -16.57 -8.37
CA VAL A 184 2.44 -15.64 -8.23
C VAL A 184 1.37 -16.16 -7.24
N PRO A 185 0.78 -17.36 -7.40
CA PRO A 185 -0.21 -17.87 -6.46
C PRO A 185 0.40 -18.15 -5.08
N LEU A 186 1.66 -18.58 -5.00
CA LEU A 186 2.35 -18.78 -3.72
C LEU A 186 2.50 -17.46 -2.96
N ALA A 187 2.86 -16.38 -3.65
CA ALA A 187 2.96 -15.05 -3.07
C ALA A 187 1.59 -14.57 -2.58
N LEU A 188 0.53 -14.74 -3.37
CA LEU A 188 -0.84 -14.41 -2.95
C LEU A 188 -1.27 -15.19 -1.70
N LEU A 189 -1.05 -16.51 -1.68
CA LEU A 189 -1.38 -17.35 -0.53
C LEU A 189 -0.59 -16.96 0.72
N LEU A 190 0.71 -16.65 0.56
CA LEU A 190 1.55 -16.16 1.65
C LEU A 190 1.05 -14.81 2.16
N GLY A 191 0.70 -13.88 1.27
CA GLY A 191 0.15 -12.58 1.64
C GLY A 191 -1.16 -12.71 2.42
N ILE A 192 -2.06 -13.58 1.98
CA ILE A 192 -3.33 -13.88 2.67
C ILE A 192 -3.05 -14.54 4.04
N TYR A 193 -2.11 -15.47 4.10
CA TYR A 193 -1.69 -16.08 5.36
C TYR A 193 -1.15 -15.04 6.34
N VAL A 194 -0.25 -14.16 5.88
CA VAL A 194 0.29 -13.08 6.71
C VAL A 194 -0.80 -12.11 7.15
N LEU A 195 -1.79 -11.82 6.30
CA LEU A 195 -2.91 -10.94 6.62
C LEU A 195 -3.83 -11.48 7.73
N TYR A 196 -4.15 -12.77 7.73
CA TYR A 196 -5.14 -13.35 8.65
C TYR A 196 -4.53 -14.10 9.84
N ALA A 197 -3.35 -14.69 9.67
CA ALA A 197 -2.71 -15.55 10.67
C ALA A 197 -1.35 -15.03 11.11
N GLY A 198 -0.75 -14.09 10.37
CA GLY A 198 0.53 -13.50 10.71
C GLY A 198 0.39 -12.37 11.72
N ASN A 199 1.31 -12.30 12.67
CA ASN A 199 1.46 -11.12 13.50
C ASN A 199 2.47 -10.18 12.83
N ALA A 200 1.98 -9.10 12.23
CA ALA A 200 2.80 -8.18 11.45
C ALA A 200 3.96 -7.55 12.25
N ARG A 201 3.78 -7.36 13.56
CA ARG A 201 4.81 -6.86 14.47
C ARG A 201 6.00 -7.81 14.62
N ASP A 202 5.76 -9.11 14.53
CA ASP A 202 6.81 -10.13 14.62
C ASP A 202 7.63 -10.18 13.32
N LEU A 203 6.99 -9.93 12.18
CA LEU A 203 7.68 -9.83 10.88
C LEU A 203 8.52 -8.55 10.77
N CYS A 204 8.03 -7.44 11.32
CA CYS A 204 8.63 -6.14 11.10
C CYS A 204 8.32 -5.14 12.23
N PRO A 205 9.15 -5.10 13.28
CA PRO A 205 8.96 -4.20 14.43
C PRO A 205 9.06 -2.70 14.09
N TRP A 206 9.60 -2.36 12.92
CA TRP A 206 9.83 -0.99 12.48
C TRP A 206 8.86 -0.54 11.38
N CYS A 207 7.95 -1.40 10.92
CA CYS A 207 7.11 -1.11 9.75
C CYS A 207 6.22 0.12 9.93
N ASP A 208 5.71 0.33 11.14
CA ASP A 208 4.91 1.50 11.50
C ASP A 208 5.68 2.82 11.37
N LYS A 209 7.03 2.78 11.43
CA LYS A 209 7.89 3.97 11.37
C LYS A 209 8.20 4.43 9.95
N ILE A 210 8.09 3.55 8.94
CA ILE A 210 8.50 3.88 7.56
C ILE A 210 7.51 4.77 6.82
N SER A 211 6.22 4.60 7.07
CA SER A 211 5.17 5.35 6.36
C SER A 211 4.78 6.65 7.08
N CYS A 212 5.56 7.03 8.10
CA CYS A 212 5.20 8.04 9.09
C CYS A 212 6.34 9.00 9.41
N LEU A 213 7.09 9.40 8.38
CA LEU A 213 8.13 10.41 8.52
C LEU A 213 7.53 11.83 8.39
N PRO A 214 7.91 12.78 9.27
CA PRO A 214 7.52 14.18 9.16
C PRO A 214 7.93 14.76 7.81
N PHE A 215 7.00 15.47 7.17
CA PHE A 215 7.19 16.08 5.85
C PHE A 215 6.89 17.58 5.91
N PRO A 216 7.75 18.47 5.35
CA PRO A 216 9.03 18.19 4.70
C PRO A 216 10.04 17.52 5.63
N TRP A 217 10.91 16.64 5.10
CA TRP A 217 11.85 15.88 5.95
C TRP A 217 12.71 16.80 6.80
N GLY A 218 12.70 16.56 8.12
CA GLY A 218 13.41 17.37 9.11
C GLY A 218 12.63 18.55 9.68
N CYS A 219 11.34 18.69 9.33
CA CYS A 219 10.44 19.62 10.02
C CYS A 219 10.18 19.16 11.47
N ASP A 220 9.78 20.09 12.35
CA ASP A 220 9.47 19.77 13.73
C ASP A 220 8.01 19.24 13.80
N PRO A 221 7.79 17.96 14.12
CA PRO A 221 6.44 17.39 14.17
C PRO A 221 5.54 18.06 15.23
N ARG A 222 6.10 18.88 16.13
CA ARG A 222 5.38 19.67 17.12
C ARG A 222 4.83 20.99 16.57
N ASP A 223 5.35 21.44 15.43
CA ASP A 223 4.94 22.68 14.76
C ASP A 223 4.30 22.35 13.40
N ARG A 224 2.94 22.31 13.40
CA ARG A 224 2.15 22.01 12.20
C ARG A 224 2.46 22.93 11.02
N ASP A 225 2.76 24.19 11.28
CA ASP A 225 3.04 25.17 10.23
C ASP A 225 4.40 24.88 9.58
N SER A 226 5.37 24.43 10.37
CA SER A 226 6.69 23.99 9.87
C SER A 226 6.63 22.73 8.99
N CYS A 227 5.63 21.87 9.22
CA CYS A 227 5.45 20.61 8.52
C CYS A 227 4.32 20.63 7.48
N TRP A 228 3.98 21.79 6.92
CA TRP A 228 2.92 21.92 5.89
C TRP A 228 1.59 21.25 6.28
N GLY A 229 1.24 21.28 7.56
CA GLY A 229 0.02 20.67 8.09
C GLY A 229 0.09 19.15 8.34
N TRP A 230 1.29 18.55 8.38
CA TRP A 230 1.50 17.15 8.79
C TRP A 230 0.88 16.87 10.17
N ASP A 231 0.13 15.76 10.29
CA ASP A 231 -0.58 15.37 11.51
C ASP A 231 -0.24 13.92 11.89
N CYS A 232 0.56 13.76 12.95
CA CYS A 232 1.01 12.47 13.50
C CYS A 232 -0.15 11.51 13.83
N SER A 233 -1.35 12.02 14.09
CA SER A 233 -2.49 11.16 14.43
C SER A 233 -2.98 10.24 13.32
N THR A 234 -2.61 10.53 12.07
CA THR A 234 -2.85 9.63 10.93
C THR A 234 -1.86 8.46 10.91
N CYS A 235 -0.83 8.55 11.74
CA CYS A 235 0.30 7.65 11.91
C CYS A 235 0.39 7.06 13.31
N ALA A 236 -0.52 7.44 14.22
CA ALA A 236 -0.52 6.96 15.58
C ALA A 236 -0.80 5.46 15.57
N ASN A 237 0.25 4.72 15.92
CA ASN A 237 0.31 3.28 16.14
C ASN A 237 -0.99 2.77 16.78
N GLY A 238 -1.42 1.56 16.40
CA GLY A 238 -2.36 0.77 17.20
C GLY A 238 -1.81 0.31 18.56
N GLY A 239 -1.22 1.22 19.32
CA GLY A 239 -1.23 1.21 20.78
C GLY A 239 -2.44 1.97 21.35
N LEU A 240 -3.21 2.67 20.51
CA LEU A 240 -4.50 3.25 20.90
C LEU A 240 -5.59 2.19 20.72
N SER A 241 -5.88 1.43 21.76
CA SER A 241 -7.09 0.61 21.83
C SER A 241 -8.16 1.38 22.58
N ALA A 242 -9.38 1.44 22.05
CA ALA A 242 -10.52 1.98 22.77
C ALA A 242 -11.52 0.86 23.02
N GLU A 243 -11.72 0.50 24.28
CA GLU A 243 -12.73 -0.48 24.66
C GLU A 243 -13.98 0.29 25.13
N VAL A 244 -15.05 0.16 24.34
CA VAL A 244 -16.31 0.83 24.65
C VAL A 244 -17.13 -0.10 25.54
N SER A 245 -17.38 0.32 26.77
CA SER A 245 -18.20 -0.41 27.74
C SER A 245 -19.57 0.25 27.87
N TRP A 246 -20.62 -0.58 27.85
CA TRP A 246 -22.01 -0.14 27.78
C TRP A 246 -22.76 -0.74 28.96
N LEU A 247 -23.29 0.11 29.83
CA LEU A 247 -24.15 -0.28 30.94
C LEU A 247 -25.57 0.24 30.67
N GLY A 248 -26.28 -0.36 29.71
CA GLY A 248 -27.74 -0.17 29.54
C GLY A 248 -28.20 0.54 28.27
N THR A 249 -29.47 0.94 28.27
CA THR A 249 -30.28 1.38 27.11
C THR A 249 -30.19 2.87 26.76
N GLU A 250 -29.12 3.58 27.16
CA GLU A 250 -28.95 5.02 26.88
C GLU A 250 -27.92 5.28 25.77
N ALA A 251 -28.06 6.43 25.09
CA ALA A 251 -27.15 6.87 24.01
C ALA A 251 -25.73 7.25 24.50
N ASN A 252 -25.52 7.32 25.82
CA ASN A 252 -24.25 7.71 26.43
C ASN A 252 -23.55 6.49 27.04
N GLY A 253 -22.26 6.31 26.72
CA GLY A 253 -21.42 5.21 27.18
C GLY A 253 -20.07 5.68 27.71
N THR A 254 -19.29 4.73 28.21
CA THR A 254 -17.91 4.92 28.65
C THR A 254 -16.95 4.37 27.58
N VAL A 255 -15.93 5.16 27.23
CA VAL A 255 -14.85 4.70 26.35
C VAL A 255 -13.57 4.62 27.17
N GLU A 256 -12.97 3.42 27.30
CA GLU A 256 -11.63 3.26 27.86
C GLU A 256 -10.59 3.33 26.76
N LEU A 257 -9.79 4.39 26.76
CA LEU A 257 -8.66 4.58 25.85
C LEU A 257 -7.41 4.01 26.51
N SER A 258 -6.70 3.10 25.84
CA SER A 258 -5.35 2.68 26.24
C SER A 258 -4.35 3.49 25.45
N CYS A 259 -3.47 4.20 26.15
CA CYS A 259 -2.58 5.18 25.54
C CYS A 259 -1.12 4.82 25.78
N PRO A 260 -0.29 4.73 24.73
CA PRO A 260 1.12 4.39 24.88
C PRO A 260 1.87 5.52 25.60
N LEU A 261 2.65 5.16 26.62
CA LEU A 261 3.54 6.09 27.32
C LEU A 261 4.89 6.16 26.59
N ALA A 262 5.65 7.24 26.78
CA ALA A 262 7.03 7.34 26.31
C ALA A 262 7.95 6.36 27.07
N GLY A 263 7.91 5.07 26.70
CA GLY A 263 8.57 3.93 27.36
C GLY A 263 7.83 2.60 27.11
N GLU A 264 8.24 1.51 27.76
CA GLU A 264 7.41 0.29 27.79
C GLU A 264 6.25 0.46 28.78
N GLY A 265 5.02 0.58 28.26
CA GLY A 265 3.79 0.65 29.08
C GLY A 265 2.61 1.34 28.39
N HIS A 266 1.39 1.09 28.89
CA HIS A 266 0.16 1.77 28.47
C HIS A 266 -0.54 2.39 29.68
N GLN A 267 -1.16 3.55 29.49
CA GLN A 267 -2.04 4.19 30.46
C GLN A 267 -3.48 4.10 29.98
N ASN A 268 -4.38 3.56 30.81
CA ASN A 268 -5.81 3.54 30.49
C ASN A 268 -6.48 4.82 30.99
N ILE A 269 -7.31 5.43 30.13
CA ILE A 269 -8.06 6.65 30.39
C ILE A 269 -9.53 6.39 30.08
N THR A 270 -10.40 6.53 31.07
CA THR A 270 -11.84 6.38 30.89
C THR A 270 -12.46 7.74 30.56
N VAL A 271 -13.17 7.83 29.44
CA VAL A 271 -13.86 9.04 28.98
C VAL A 271 -15.37 8.85 29.07
N TRP A 272 -16.05 9.78 29.73
CA TRP A 272 -17.51 9.81 29.91
C TRP A 272 -18.01 11.26 30.10
N PRO A 273 -19.21 11.61 29.58
CA PRO A 273 -20.08 10.81 28.72
C PRO A 273 -19.66 10.89 27.24
N VAL A 274 -19.76 9.77 26.51
CA VAL A 274 -19.56 9.73 25.06
C VAL A 274 -20.85 9.27 24.38
N ASP A 275 -21.34 10.02 23.39
CA ASP A 275 -22.44 9.57 22.54
C ASP A 275 -21.93 8.43 21.66
N VAL A 276 -22.29 7.24 22.08
CA VAL A 276 -21.76 6.02 21.51
C VAL A 276 -22.46 5.60 20.23
N SER A 277 -23.60 6.21 19.89
CA SER A 277 -24.23 6.06 18.57
C SER A 277 -23.40 6.69 17.44
N GLN A 278 -22.47 7.60 17.80
CA GLN A 278 -21.59 8.32 16.88
C GLN A 278 -20.15 7.80 16.90
N VAL A 279 -19.84 6.80 17.74
CA VAL A 279 -18.47 6.27 17.91
C VAL A 279 -18.08 5.45 16.68
N SER A 280 -17.44 6.11 15.73
CA SER A 280 -16.74 5.52 14.59
C SER A 280 -15.26 5.37 14.91
N SER A 281 -14.52 4.61 14.09
CA SER A 281 -13.06 4.53 14.16
C SER A 281 -12.38 5.91 14.09
N LEU A 282 -13.01 6.90 13.44
CA LEU A 282 -12.53 8.28 13.41
C LEU A 282 -12.77 9.03 14.73
N ALA A 283 -13.93 8.85 15.35
CA ALA A 283 -14.29 9.50 16.61
C ALA A 283 -13.40 9.01 17.77
N VAL A 284 -13.03 7.73 17.76
CA VAL A 284 -12.05 7.15 18.69
C VAL A 284 -10.69 7.85 18.58
N ILE A 285 -10.23 8.14 17.35
CA ILE A 285 -8.95 8.83 17.12
C ILE A 285 -8.98 10.26 17.67
N GLU A 286 -10.10 10.99 17.49
CA GLU A 286 -10.28 12.32 18.07
C GLU A 286 -10.28 12.30 19.59
N LEU A 287 -10.99 11.34 20.21
CA LEU A 287 -10.95 11.14 21.66
C LEU A 287 -9.53 10.88 22.17
N CYS A 288 -8.75 10.05 21.48
CA CYS A 288 -7.35 9.78 21.81
C CYS A 288 -6.49 11.04 21.75
N LYS A 289 -6.68 11.92 20.76
CA LYS A 289 -5.93 13.20 20.67
C LYS A 289 -6.17 14.09 21.88
N ASP A 290 -7.44 14.22 22.27
CA ASP A 290 -7.85 15.12 23.33
C ASP A 290 -7.38 14.63 24.71
N HIS A 291 -7.28 13.31 24.88
CA HIS A 291 -7.04 12.70 26.20
C HIS A 291 -5.66 12.06 26.35
N CYS A 292 -4.93 11.82 25.26
CA CYS A 292 -3.63 11.15 25.26
C CYS A 292 -2.55 11.91 24.49
N PRO A 293 -2.25 13.17 24.86
CA PRO A 293 -1.32 14.04 24.14
C PRO A 293 0.09 13.44 24.03
N ASP A 294 0.47 12.56 24.96
CA ASP A 294 1.80 11.95 25.04
C ASP A 294 1.97 10.75 24.10
N ALA A 295 0.87 10.14 23.65
CA ALA A 295 0.87 9.07 22.65
C ALA A 295 1.26 9.57 21.25
N PHE A 296 1.26 10.89 21.05
CA PHE A 296 1.57 11.58 19.79
C PHE A 296 2.86 12.41 19.85
N ARG A 297 3.63 12.32 20.95
CA ARG A 297 4.93 13.01 21.15
C ARG A 297 6.11 12.22 20.60
#